data_AF-A0A3M1ZY25-F1
#
_entry.id   AF-A0A3M1ZY25-F1
#
_cell.length_a   1.000
_cell.length_b   1.000
_cell.length_c   1.000
_cell.angle_alpha   90.00
_cell.angle_beta   90.00
_cell.angle_gamma   90.00
#
_symmetry.space_group_name_H-M   'P 1'
#
loop_
_entity.id
_entity.type
_entity.pdbx_description
1 polymer ?
#
loop_
_entity_poly.entity_id
_entity_poly.type
_entity_poly.pdbx_seq_one_letter_code
_entity_poly.pdbx_strand_id
1 'polypeptide(L)'
;LLAVVWVGYDDNRSLGRRETGGRAAAPIWLAFMQEALRGRPKTDFPVPQGVEFARIDAETGKLAGPGSRRTFTAAFVKGTVPEAPPAAAPREQPEPAVPVGRAVDPRDPAALELLR
;
A
#
# COMPACT_ATOMS: atom_id res chain seq x y z
N LEU A 1 29.82 3.26 12.44
CA LEU A 1 29.89 4.65 12.92
C LEU A 1 28.48 5.10 13.25
N LEU A 2 28.29 5.82 14.36
CA LEU A 2 27.03 6.49 14.71
C LEU A 2 27.37 7.97 14.95
N ALA A 3 26.54 8.88 14.44
CA ALA A 3 26.74 10.31 14.58
C ALA A 3 25.39 10.99 14.84
N VAL A 4 25.39 11.96 15.75
CA VAL A 4 24.24 12.79 16.13
C VAL A 4 24.65 14.25 15.99
N VAL A 5 23.77 15.07 15.43
CA VAL A 5 23.98 16.52 15.31
C VAL A 5 22.81 17.23 15.98
N TRP A 6 23.14 18.19 16.84
CA TRP A 6 22.20 19.10 17.46
C TRP A 6 22.57 20.54 17.07
N VAL A 7 21.55 21.37 16.85
CA VAL A 7 21.69 22.81 16.57
C VAL A 7 20.65 23.53 17.40
N GLY A 8 21.07 24.54 18.16
CA GLY A 8 20.20 25.36 18.99
C GLY A 8 20.98 26.46 19.70
N TYR A 9 20.25 27.34 20.39
CA TYR A 9 20.85 28.31 21.29
C TYR A 9 20.81 27.77 22.72
N ASP A 10 21.84 28.07 23.50
CA ASP A 10 21.96 27.62 24.90
C ASP A 10 20.85 28.18 25.81
N ASP A 11 20.22 29.28 25.41
CA ASP A 11 19.15 29.97 26.14
C ASP A 11 17.74 29.57 25.68
N ASN A 12 17.59 28.43 25.00
CA ASN A 12 16.33 27.88 24.51
C ASN A 12 15.54 28.82 23.57
N ARG A 13 16.18 29.83 22.98
CA ARG A 13 15.51 30.68 21.98
C ARG A 13 15.18 29.90 20.72
N SER A 14 14.09 30.31 20.08
CA SER A 14 13.69 29.78 18.77
C SER A 14 14.75 30.07 17.71
N LEU A 15 15.08 29.07 16.88
CA LEU A 15 15.87 29.23 15.67
C LEU A 15 15.10 29.96 14.55
N GLY A 16 13.79 30.19 14.73
CA GLY A 16 12.91 30.81 13.77
C GLY A 16 11.91 29.83 13.17
N ARG A 17 10.75 30.35 12.73
CA ARG A 17 9.59 29.55 12.30
C ARG A 17 9.88 28.55 11.17
N ARG A 18 10.90 28.80 10.35
CA ARG A 18 11.26 27.97 9.20
C ARG A 18 12.42 27.02 9.50
N GLU A 19 13.03 27.10 10.68
CA GLU A 19 14.13 26.22 11.03
C GLU A 19 13.61 24.91 11.60
N THR A 20 14.05 23.82 10.98
CA THR A 20 13.71 22.44 11.34
C THR A 20 14.98 21.62 11.39
N GLY A 21 14.96 20.43 12.01
CA GLY A 21 16.12 19.53 12.01
C GLY A 21 16.64 19.20 10.61
N GLY A 22 15.74 19.09 9.62
CA GLY A 22 16.10 18.84 8.22
C GLY A 22 16.82 20.01 7.53
N ARG A 23 16.66 21.24 8.02
CA ARG A 23 17.32 22.44 7.47
C ARG A 23 18.58 22.82 8.24
N ALA A 24 18.54 22.71 9.58
CA ALA A 24 19.63 23.13 10.44
C ALA A 24 20.66 22.01 10.67
N ALA A 25 20.23 20.83 11.12
CA ALA A 25 21.13 19.75 11.56
C ALA A 25 21.49 18.76 10.43
N ALA A 26 20.53 18.40 9.57
CA ALA A 26 20.74 17.37 8.56
C ALA A 26 21.85 17.69 7.54
N PRO A 27 22.03 18.95 7.06
CA PRO A 27 23.14 19.26 6.14
C PRO A 27 24.52 19.09 6.78
N ILE A 28 24.67 19.41 8.07
CA ILE A 28 25.91 19.22 8.83
C ILE A 28 26.21 17.72 8.95
N TRP A 29 25.20 16.92 9.31
CA TRP A 29 25.33 15.47 9.39
C TRP A 29 25.73 14.86 8.04
N LEU A 30 25.11 15.33 6.94
CA LEU A 30 25.41 14.85 5.58
C LEU A 30 26.87 15.14 5.20
N ALA A 31 27.34 16.38 5.40
CA ALA A 31 28.71 16.75 5.10
C ALA A 31 29.72 15.92 5.91
N PHE A 32 29.46 15.72 7.21
CA PHE A 32 30.29 14.88 8.06
C PHE A 32 30.33 13.43 7.59
N MET A 33 29.17 12.82 7.33
CA MET A 33 29.09 11.40 6.96
C MET A 33 29.64 11.10 5.57
N GLN A 34 29.55 12.05 4.62
CA GLN A 34 30.19 11.93 3.30
C GLN A 34 31.72 11.82 3.41
N GLU A 35 32.33 12.60 4.31
CA GLU A 35 33.76 12.51 4.60
C GLU A 35 34.09 11.23 5.39
N ALA A 36 33.39 11.02 6.51
CA ALA A 36 33.69 9.93 7.44
C ALA A 36 33.50 8.53 6.85
N LEU A 37 32.61 8.38 5.86
CA LEU A 37 32.38 7.13 5.14
C LEU A 37 33.15 7.02 3.82
N ARG A 38 33.98 8.00 3.45
CA ARG A 38 34.74 7.95 2.19
C ARG A 38 35.63 6.71 2.17
N GLY A 39 35.53 5.93 1.08
CA GLY A 39 36.28 4.70 0.89
C GLY A 39 35.84 3.53 1.78
N ARG A 40 34.80 3.68 2.60
CA ARG A 40 34.21 2.55 3.34
C ARG A 40 33.32 1.73 2.39
N PRO A 41 33.39 0.39 2.43
CA PRO A 41 32.48 -0.43 1.65
C PRO A 41 31.04 -0.25 2.12
N LYS A 42 30.10 -0.25 1.19
CA LYS A 42 28.67 -0.30 1.51
C LYS A 42 28.35 -1.70 2.05
N THR A 43 27.74 -1.77 3.22
CA THR A 43 27.24 -3.00 3.83
C THR A 43 25.73 -2.89 4.01
N ASP A 44 25.00 -3.93 3.62
CA ASP A 44 23.58 -4.01 3.88
C ASP A 44 23.30 -4.51 5.30
N PHE A 45 22.14 -4.15 5.85
CA PHE A 45 21.71 -4.67 7.14
C PHE A 45 21.22 -6.12 6.96
N PRO A 46 21.76 -7.10 7.71
CA PRO A 46 21.25 -8.46 7.67
C PRO A 46 19.81 -8.47 8.19
N VAL A 47 18.93 -9.21 7.52
CA VAL A 47 17.55 -9.39 7.97
C VAL A 47 17.55 -10.18 9.27
N PRO A 48 17.08 -9.62 10.40
CA PRO A 48 17.03 -10.35 11.66
C PRO A 48 16.04 -11.52 11.61
N GLN A 49 16.29 -12.55 12.43
CA GLN A 49 15.30 -13.61 12.62
C GLN A 49 13.99 -13.02 13.15
N GLY A 50 12.86 -13.53 12.66
CA GLY A 50 11.54 -13.08 13.07
C GLY A 50 11.06 -11.81 12.36
N VAL A 51 11.79 -11.34 11.33
CA VAL A 51 11.28 -10.32 10.40
C VAL A 51 10.72 -11.01 9.15
N GLU A 52 9.52 -10.62 8.74
CA GLU A 52 8.91 -11.02 7.47
C GLU A 52 8.53 -9.80 6.64
N PHE A 53 8.60 -9.94 5.31
CA PHE A 53 8.27 -8.86 4.38
C PHE A 53 6.91 -9.14 3.74
N ALA A 54 6.02 -8.15 3.77
CA ALA A 54 4.68 -8.26 3.18
C ALA A 54 4.43 -7.13 2.18
N ARG A 55 3.60 -7.40 1.19
CA ARG A 55 3.13 -6.39 0.24
C ARG A 55 1.89 -5.71 0.82
N ILE A 56 1.98 -4.40 1.05
CA ILE A 56 0.96 -3.61 1.72
C ILE A 56 0.33 -2.64 0.73
N ASP A 57 -0.98 -2.51 0.81
CA ASP A 57 -1.74 -1.49 0.12
C ASP A 57 -1.48 -0.12 0.78
N ALA A 58 -1.04 0.85 -0.02
CA ALA A 58 -0.60 2.15 0.46
C ALA A 58 -1.74 3.04 0.96
N GLU A 59 -2.99 2.75 0.59
CA GLU A 59 -4.16 3.53 1.02
C GLU A 59 -4.74 2.98 2.31
N THR A 60 -4.81 1.65 2.44
CA THR A 60 -5.47 0.99 3.58
C THR A 60 -4.52 0.53 4.68
N GLY A 61 -3.22 0.39 4.39
CA GLY A 61 -2.24 -0.18 5.33
C GLY A 61 -2.40 -1.69 5.58
N LYS A 62 -3.28 -2.37 4.84
CA LYS A 62 -3.53 -3.82 4.92
C LYS A 62 -2.71 -4.59 3.90
N LEU A 63 -2.71 -5.92 3.98
CA LEU A 63 -2.16 -6.75 2.91
C LEU A 63 -2.78 -6.38 1.56
N ALA A 64 -1.93 -6.21 0.56
CA ALA A 64 -2.37 -5.88 -0.79
C ALA A 64 -3.24 -6.99 -1.38
N GLY A 65 -4.41 -6.62 -1.89
CA GLY A 65 -5.33 -7.53 -2.55
C GLY A 65 -5.41 -7.28 -4.07
N PRO A 66 -6.22 -8.05 -4.81
CA PRO A 66 -6.38 -7.89 -6.26
C PRO A 66 -6.86 -6.50 -6.71
N GLY A 67 -7.46 -5.72 -5.81
CA GLY A 67 -7.92 -4.34 -6.07
C GLY A 67 -6.91 -3.25 -5.72
N SER A 68 -5.76 -3.61 -5.13
CA SER A 68 -4.78 -2.64 -4.65
C SER A 68 -4.08 -1.92 -5.79
N ARG A 69 -4.26 -0.60 -5.87
CA ARG A 69 -3.68 0.24 -6.94
C ARG A 69 -2.25 0.66 -6.66
N ARG A 70 -1.96 0.99 -5.39
CA ARG A 70 -0.63 1.41 -4.93
C ARG A 70 -0.19 0.47 -3.83
N THR A 71 0.96 -0.17 -4.02
CA THR A 71 1.50 -1.13 -3.06
C THR A 71 2.97 -0.89 -2.78
N PHE A 72 3.42 -1.27 -1.58
CA PHE A 72 4.83 -1.20 -1.18
C PHE A 72 5.19 -2.41 -0.32
N THR A 73 6.46 -2.79 -0.33
CA THR A 73 6.96 -3.85 0.57
C THR A 73 7.34 -3.23 1.90
N ALA A 74 6.87 -3.81 3.00
CA ALA A 74 7.24 -3.40 4.35
C ALA A 74 7.73 -4.61 5.17
N ALA A 75 8.61 -4.34 6.12
CA ALA A 75 9.11 -5.31 7.08
C ALA A 75 8.21 -5.32 8.33
N PHE A 76 7.87 -6.50 8.81
CA PHE A 76 7.06 -6.72 10.00
C PHE A 76 7.75 -7.71 10.93
N VAL A 77 7.46 -7.60 12.22
CA VAL A 77 7.73 -8.69 13.15
C VAL A 77 6.77 -9.83 12.80
N LYS A 78 7.27 -11.07 12.81
CA LYS A 78 6.49 -12.25 12.45
C LYS A 78 5.21 -12.31 13.29
N GLY A 79 4.07 -12.45 12.63
CA GLY A 79 2.76 -12.49 13.27
C GLY A 79 2.14 -11.12 13.57
N THR A 80 2.80 -10.02 13.17
CA THR A 80 2.23 -8.66 13.22
C THR A 80 1.92 -8.10 11.84
N VAL A 81 1.94 -8.94 10.80
CA VAL A 81 1.51 -8.54 9.46
C VAL A 81 0.01 -8.18 9.50
N PRO A 82 -0.39 -7.01 8.98
CA PRO A 82 -1.79 -6.61 8.94
C PRO A 82 -2.66 -7.62 8.19
N GLU A 83 -3.87 -7.89 8.68
CA GLU A 83 -4.79 -8.81 8.01
C GLU A 83 -5.20 -8.29 6.62
N ALA A 84 -5.52 -9.22 5.71
CA ALA A 84 -6.05 -8.88 4.41
C ALA A 84 -7.39 -8.14 4.54
N PRO A 85 -7.70 -7.20 3.62
CA PRO A 85 -9.05 -6.70 3.52
C PRO A 85 -10.01 -7.88 3.32
N PRO A 86 -11.22 -7.86 3.91
CA PRO A 86 -12.21 -8.89 3.66
C PRO A 86 -12.38 -9.04 2.14
N ALA A 87 -12.43 -10.28 1.66
CA ALA A 87 -12.56 -10.56 0.24
C ALA A 87 -13.70 -9.71 -0.33
N ALA A 88 -13.39 -8.89 -1.35
CA ALA A 88 -14.45 -8.23 -2.08
C ALA A 88 -15.44 -9.31 -2.52
N ALA A 89 -16.72 -9.12 -2.18
CA ALA A 89 -17.79 -10.03 -2.56
C ALA A 89 -17.60 -10.41 -4.05
N PRO A 90 -17.86 -11.67 -4.43
CA PRO A 90 -17.83 -12.06 -5.83
C PRO A 90 -18.56 -10.98 -6.62
N ARG A 91 -17.88 -10.37 -7.61
CA ARG A 91 -18.56 -9.46 -8.52
C ARG A 91 -19.73 -10.26 -9.07
N GLU A 92 -20.97 -9.87 -8.77
CA GLU A 92 -22.14 -10.45 -9.42
C GLU A 92 -21.87 -10.33 -10.92
N GLN A 93 -21.57 -11.47 -11.55
CA GLN A 93 -21.63 -11.53 -12.99
C GLN A 93 -23.10 -11.23 -13.29
N PRO A 94 -23.41 -10.25 -14.17
CA PRO A 94 -24.79 -10.04 -14.56
C PRO A 94 -25.33 -11.39 -14.99
N GLU A 95 -26.39 -11.82 -14.31
CA GLU A 95 -27.05 -13.09 -14.55
C GLU A 95 -27.26 -13.22 -16.08
N PRO A 96 -26.86 -14.35 -16.71
CA PRO A 96 -27.03 -14.49 -18.14
C PRO A 96 -28.48 -14.19 -18.46
N ALA A 97 -28.70 -13.19 -19.33
CA ALA A 97 -30.04 -12.70 -19.65
C ALA A 97 -30.93 -13.90 -19.98
N VAL A 98 -31.90 -14.19 -19.10
CA VAL A 98 -32.93 -15.18 -19.38
C VAL A 98 -33.59 -14.70 -20.66
N PRO A 99 -33.60 -15.47 -21.75
CA PRO A 99 -34.27 -15.04 -22.97
C PRO A 99 -35.74 -14.86 -22.61
N VAL A 100 -36.19 -13.60 -22.60
CA VAL A 100 -37.60 -13.27 -22.44
C VAL A 100 -38.30 -13.96 -23.60
N GLY A 101 -39.12 -14.96 -23.26
CA GLY A 101 -39.88 -15.73 -24.24
C GLY A 101 -40.59 -14.76 -25.18
N ARG A 102 -40.38 -14.94 -26.49
CA ARG A 102 -41.09 -14.18 -27.51
C ARG A 102 -42.59 -14.28 -27.20
N ALA A 103 -43.25 -13.14 -27.03
CA ALA A 103 -44.70 -13.11 -26.91
C ALA A 103 -45.28 -13.89 -28.10
N VAL A 104 -46.02 -14.96 -27.81
CA VAL A 104 -46.76 -15.71 -28.83
C VAL A 104 -47.84 -14.78 -29.35
N ASP A 105 -47.82 -14.49 -30.66
CA ASP A 105 -48.84 -13.67 -31.30
C ASP A 105 -50.17 -14.46 -31.29
N PRO A 106 -51.24 -13.95 -30.67
CA PRO A 106 -52.54 -14.62 -30.64
C PRO A 106 -53.21 -14.76 -32.02
N ARG A 107 -52.60 -14.21 -33.08
CA ARG A 107 -53.06 -14.35 -34.47
C ARG A 107 -52.24 -15.37 -35.26
N ASP A 108 -51.30 -16.07 -34.64
CA ASP A 108 -50.57 -17.16 -35.28
C ASP A 108 -51.51 -18.37 -35.50
N PRO A 109 -51.87 -18.71 -36.76
CA PRO A 109 -52.79 -19.81 -37.04
C PRO A 109 -52.24 -21.19 -36.64
N ALA A 110 -50.95 -21.31 -36.29
CA ALA A 110 -50.35 -22.55 -35.80
C ALA A 110 -50.62 -22.84 -34.30
N ALA A 111 -51.18 -21.88 -33.54
CA ALA A 111 -51.35 -22.04 -32.08
C ALA A 111 -52.55 -22.91 -31.65
N LEU A 112 -53.38 -23.40 -32.58
CA LEU A 112 -54.58 -24.19 -32.27
C LEU A 112 -54.36 -25.72 -32.23
N GLU A 113 -53.15 -26.22 -32.48
CA GLU A 113 -52.81 -27.66 -32.39
C GLU A 113 -52.33 -28.11 -30.99
N LEU A 114 -52.25 -27.22 -30.00
CA LEU A 114 -51.81 -27.53 -28.63
C LEU A 114 -52.96 -27.58 -27.59
N LEU A 115 -54.21 -27.67 -28.03
CA LEU A 115 -55.39 -27.91 -27.16
C LEU A 115 -56.19 -29.16 -27.61
N ARG A 116 -55.48 -30.25 -27.86
CA ARG A 116 -56.03 -31.62 -27.80
C ARG A 116 -55.14 -32.50 -26.94
#